data_AF-A0A7J7U8T7-F1
#
_entry.id   AF-A0A7J7U8T7-F1
#
_cell.length_a   1.000
_cell.length_b   1.000
_cell.length_c   1.000
_cell.angle_alpha   90.00
_cell.angle_beta   90.00
_cell.angle_gamma   90.00
#
_symmetry.space_group_name_H-M   'P 1'
#
loop_
_entity.id
_entity.type
_entity.pdbx_description
1 polymer ?
#
loop_
_entity_poly.entity_id
_entity_poly.type
_entity_poly.pdbx_seq_one_letter_code
_entity_poly.pdbx_strand_id
1 'polypeptide(L)'
;MAEEVISDFDRTLSRFAYNGKPCPSSYNILDDSKIISEECREKLKALLHQYYPIEIDPQRTAKEKAPHMVEWWTKAHDLLCQQKIQKSQIAQVVRESNAMLREGYKTFFNTLHQNNIPLFIFSAGIGDVLEEIVRQRKVFHPNIHVVSNYMDFDEDVEEQRERYMASYDIVLEKDETLDVVNGLLQHILHQGDGVETWGS
;
A
#
# COMPACT_ATOMS: atom_id res chain seq x y z
N MET A 1 4.07 -28.14 -2.35
CA MET A 1 4.00 -26.88 -3.10
C MET A 1 4.64 -25.82 -2.23
N ALA A 2 5.40 -24.88 -2.80
CA ALA A 2 5.83 -23.71 -2.02
C ALA A 2 4.58 -22.88 -1.71
N GLU A 3 4.35 -22.59 -0.43
CA GLU A 3 3.24 -21.75 0.00
C GLU A 3 3.71 -20.30 0.02
N GLU A 4 2.86 -19.38 -0.42
CA GLU A 4 3.06 -17.93 -0.34
C GLU A 4 1.77 -17.29 0.16
N VAL A 5 1.88 -16.20 0.91
CA VAL A 5 0.74 -15.47 1.46
C VAL A 5 0.71 -14.06 0.88
N ILE A 6 -0.43 -13.68 0.30
CA ILE A 6 -0.72 -12.32 -0.15
C ILE A 6 -1.80 -11.73 0.75
N SER A 7 -1.57 -10.54 1.30
CA SER A 7 -2.50 -9.89 2.22
C SER A 7 -2.58 -8.39 1.97
N ASP A 8 -3.78 -7.84 2.10
CA ASP A 8 -3.96 -6.41 2.38
C ASP A 8 -3.53 -6.09 3.83
N PHE A 9 -3.36 -4.81 4.15
CA PHE A 9 -2.98 -4.35 5.48
C PHE A 9 -4.12 -3.70 6.25
N ASP A 10 -4.67 -2.59 5.75
CA ASP A 10 -5.60 -1.77 6.50
C ASP A 10 -6.95 -2.46 6.66
N ARG A 11 -7.40 -2.61 7.91
CA ARG A 11 -8.62 -3.39 8.28
C ARG A 11 -8.53 -4.88 7.97
N THR A 12 -7.44 -5.37 7.37
CA THR A 12 -7.12 -6.78 7.13
C THR A 12 -6.16 -7.33 8.17
N LEU A 13 -4.89 -6.89 8.17
CA LEU A 13 -3.92 -7.19 9.23
C LEU A 13 -4.07 -6.25 10.42
N SER A 14 -4.46 -5.00 10.17
CA SER A 14 -4.88 -4.05 11.21
C SER A 14 -6.35 -4.24 11.59
N ARG A 15 -6.71 -3.83 12.81
CA ARG A 15 -8.09 -3.90 13.30
C ARG A 15 -8.93 -2.82 12.64
N PHE A 16 -10.22 -3.13 12.45
CA PHE A 16 -11.23 -2.13 12.10
C PHE A 16 -11.63 -1.26 13.30
N ALA A 17 -11.78 -1.87 14.48
CA ALA A 17 -12.18 -1.20 15.71
C ALA A 17 -11.67 -1.94 16.96
N TYR A 18 -11.61 -1.23 18.08
CA TYR A 18 -11.28 -1.76 19.41
C TYR A 18 -12.12 -1.08 20.48
N ASN A 19 -12.76 -1.86 21.36
CA ASN A 19 -13.65 -1.36 22.43
C ASN A 19 -14.70 -0.34 21.96
N GLY A 20 -15.33 -0.60 20.81
CA GLY A 20 -16.36 0.26 20.23
C GLY A 20 -15.84 1.53 19.54
N LYS A 21 -14.53 1.76 19.51
CA LYS A 21 -13.90 2.89 18.80
C LYS A 21 -13.23 2.42 17.51
N PRO A 22 -13.35 3.15 16.39
CA PRO A 22 -12.62 2.84 15.16
C PRO A 22 -11.11 2.86 15.39
N CYS A 23 -10.40 1.92 14.77
CA CYS A 23 -8.95 1.96 14.66
C CYS A 23 -8.58 2.69 13.36
N PRO A 24 -7.50 3.49 13.35
CA PRO A 24 -7.12 4.26 12.18
C PRO A 24 -6.50 3.38 11.09
N SER A 25 -6.71 3.73 9.82
CA SER A 25 -5.89 3.24 8.70
C SER A 25 -4.50 3.90 8.70
N SER A 26 -3.60 3.48 7.82
CA SER A 26 -2.30 4.14 7.66
C SER A 26 -2.43 5.64 7.33
N TYR A 27 -3.43 6.03 6.53
CA TYR A 27 -3.71 7.44 6.25
C TYR A 27 -4.25 8.16 7.47
N ASN A 28 -5.22 7.58 8.19
CA ASN A 28 -5.80 8.24 9.35
C ASN A 28 -4.79 8.43 10.49
N ILE A 29 -3.81 7.54 10.62
CA ILE A 29 -2.69 7.73 11.55
C ILE A 29 -1.96 9.04 11.26
N LEU A 30 -1.75 9.36 9.97
CA LEU A 30 -1.11 10.60 9.55
C LEU A 30 -2.06 11.79 9.67
N ASP A 31 -3.27 11.70 9.12
CA ASP A 31 -4.27 12.77 9.11
C ASP A 31 -4.64 13.26 10.53
N ASP A 32 -4.78 12.33 11.48
CA ASP A 32 -5.15 12.63 12.86
C ASP A 32 -3.96 13.08 13.72
N SER A 33 -2.74 12.94 13.21
CA SER A 33 -1.53 13.28 13.96
C SER A 33 -1.38 14.77 14.23
N LYS A 34 -0.55 15.13 15.21
CA LYS A 34 -0.25 16.54 15.54
C LYS A 34 0.71 17.20 14.54
N ILE A 35 1.31 16.44 13.64
CA ILE A 35 2.24 16.99 12.64
C ILE A 35 1.50 17.61 11.45
N ILE A 36 0.22 17.25 11.25
CA ILE A 36 -0.64 17.87 10.24
C ILE A 36 -1.31 19.11 10.83
N SER A 37 -1.13 20.25 10.18
CA SER A 37 -1.77 21.51 10.56
C SER A 37 -3.30 21.40 10.60
N GLU A 38 -3.94 22.20 11.44
CA GLU A 38 -5.40 22.23 11.56
C GLU A 38 -6.07 22.59 10.22
N GLU A 39 -5.52 23.57 9.50
CA GLU A 39 -6.00 23.97 8.16
C GLU A 39 -5.93 22.80 7.16
N CYS A 40 -4.82 22.05 7.13
CA CYS A 40 -4.69 20.89 6.25
C CYS A 40 -5.71 19.80 6.62
N ARG A 41 -5.91 19.54 7.90
CA ARG A 41 -6.87 18.56 8.40
C ARG A 41 -8.30 18.91 8.00
N GLU A 42 -8.68 20.19 8.04
CA GLU A 42 -9.98 20.66 7.56
C GLU A 42 -10.15 20.41 6.05
N LYS A 43 -9.11 20.67 5.25
CA LYS A 43 -9.12 20.40 3.80
C LYS A 43 -9.23 18.90 3.50
N LEU A 44 -8.46 18.06 4.19
CA LEU A 44 -8.54 16.60 4.06
C LEU A 44 -9.92 16.07 4.44
N LYS A 45 -10.53 16.60 5.51
CA LYS A 45 -11.89 16.27 5.92
C LYS A 45 -12.93 16.69 4.87
N ALA A 46 -12.75 17.84 4.23
CA ALA A 46 -13.61 18.29 3.15
C ALA A 46 -13.52 17.35 1.94
N LEU A 47 -12.31 16.91 1.56
CA LEU A 47 -12.12 15.90 0.52
C LEU A 47 -12.82 14.58 0.89
N LEU A 48 -12.62 14.09 2.11
CA LEU A 48 -13.31 12.88 2.58
C LEU A 48 -14.84 13.01 2.46
N HIS A 49 -15.42 14.11 2.92
CA HIS A 49 -16.87 14.35 2.83
C HIS A 49 -17.38 14.38 1.37
N GLN A 50 -16.56 14.87 0.44
CA GLN A 50 -16.91 14.93 -0.98
C GLN A 50 -16.81 13.57 -1.67
N TYR A 51 -15.73 12.82 -1.44
CA TYR A 51 -15.39 11.65 -2.24
C TYR A 51 -15.82 10.32 -1.61
N TYR A 52 -15.88 10.21 -0.28
CA TYR A 52 -16.31 8.98 0.40
C TYR A 52 -17.71 8.51 -0.01
N PRO A 53 -18.74 9.38 -0.16
CA PRO A 53 -20.04 8.94 -0.64
C PRO A 53 -19.99 8.30 -2.03
N ILE A 54 -19.05 8.73 -2.89
CA ILE A 54 -18.86 8.17 -4.24
C ILE A 54 -18.18 6.79 -4.17
N GLU A 55 -17.18 6.65 -3.29
CA GLU A 55 -16.47 5.38 -3.07
C GLU A 55 -17.45 4.26 -2.67
N ILE A 56 -18.33 4.54 -1.71
CA ILE A 56 -19.26 3.55 -1.16
C ILE A 56 -20.56 3.41 -1.96
N ASP A 57 -20.78 4.23 -2.99
CA ASP A 57 -22.03 4.26 -3.76
C ASP A 57 -22.27 2.90 -4.45
N PRO A 58 -23.28 2.11 -4.05
CA PRO A 58 -23.53 0.80 -4.66
C PRO A 58 -24.09 0.90 -6.09
N GLN A 59 -24.55 2.09 -6.52
CA GLN A 59 -25.13 2.30 -7.85
C GLN A 59 -24.07 2.63 -8.91
N ARG A 60 -22.85 2.97 -8.51
CA ARG A 60 -21.74 3.26 -9.42
C ARG A 60 -20.85 2.03 -9.60
N THR A 61 -20.47 1.77 -10.85
CA THR A 61 -19.48 0.76 -11.19
C THR A 61 -18.08 1.18 -10.77
N ALA A 62 -17.16 0.21 -10.62
CA ALA A 62 -15.74 0.51 -10.34
C ALA A 62 -15.13 1.45 -11.40
N LYS A 63 -15.51 1.30 -12.67
CA LYS A 63 -15.03 2.14 -13.77
C LYS A 63 -15.47 3.60 -13.63
N GLU A 64 -16.70 3.84 -13.16
CA GLU A 64 -17.22 5.19 -12.92
C GLU A 64 -16.60 5.83 -11.66
N LYS A 65 -16.23 5.02 -10.66
CA LYS A 65 -15.59 5.49 -9.43
C LYS A 65 -14.11 5.81 -9.61
N ALA A 66 -13.40 5.04 -10.45
CA ALA A 66 -11.96 5.14 -10.64
C ALA A 66 -11.43 6.59 -10.83
N PRO A 67 -11.95 7.42 -11.75
CA PRO A 67 -11.44 8.78 -11.93
C PRO A 67 -11.63 9.66 -10.68
N HIS A 68 -12.70 9.45 -9.90
CA HIS A 68 -12.92 10.19 -8.66
C HIS A 68 -11.95 9.76 -7.56
N MET A 69 -11.59 8.47 -7.49
CA MET A 69 -10.61 7.98 -6.52
C MET A 69 -9.21 8.50 -6.84
N VAL A 70 -8.83 8.52 -8.12
CA VAL A 70 -7.58 9.15 -8.57
C VAL A 70 -7.56 10.62 -8.15
N GLU A 71 -8.59 11.40 -8.50
CA GLU A 71 -8.66 12.82 -8.16
C GLU A 71 -8.61 13.06 -6.63
N TRP A 72 -9.34 12.24 -5.85
CA TRP A 72 -9.34 12.34 -4.40
C TRP A 72 -7.94 12.12 -3.82
N TRP A 73 -7.30 10.99 -4.16
CA TRP A 73 -6.01 10.64 -3.61
C TRP A 73 -4.91 11.59 -4.07
N THR A 74 -4.91 12.06 -5.32
CA THR A 74 -3.99 13.10 -5.79
C THR A 74 -4.11 14.37 -4.95
N LYS A 75 -5.33 14.90 -4.75
CA LYS A 75 -5.55 16.10 -3.93
C LYS A 75 -5.14 15.90 -2.47
N ALA A 76 -5.41 14.72 -1.91
CA ALA A 76 -5.04 14.40 -0.54
C ALA A 76 -3.51 14.33 -0.38
N HIS A 77 -2.81 13.68 -1.32
CA HIS A 77 -1.36 13.59 -1.33
C HIS A 77 -0.71 14.96 -1.49
N ASP A 78 -1.21 15.81 -2.38
CA ASP A 78 -0.70 17.18 -2.56
C ASP A 78 -0.76 18.00 -1.26
N LEU A 79 -1.85 17.85 -0.49
CA LEU A 79 -2.00 18.51 0.81
C LEU A 79 -1.01 17.97 1.85
N LEU A 80 -0.77 16.65 1.85
CA LEU A 80 0.20 16.01 2.75
C LEU A 80 1.64 16.43 2.41
N CYS A 81 2.00 16.49 1.13
CA CYS A 81 3.30 16.97 0.65
C CYS A 81 3.58 18.41 1.11
N GLN A 82 2.56 19.28 1.12
CA GLN A 82 2.70 20.66 1.62
C GLN A 82 3.05 20.74 3.12
N GLN A 83 2.78 19.68 3.90
CA GLN A 83 3.12 19.64 5.32
C GLN A 83 4.61 19.38 5.56
N LYS A 84 5.40 19.00 4.53
CA LYS A 84 6.84 18.74 4.62
C LYS A 84 7.20 17.78 5.76
N ILE A 85 6.48 16.66 5.80
CA ILE A 85 6.62 15.63 6.83
C ILE A 85 8.00 15.00 6.71
N GLN A 86 8.74 14.95 7.81
CA GLN A 86 10.04 14.28 7.87
C GLN A 86 9.88 12.81 8.21
N LYS A 87 10.73 11.96 7.62
CA LYS A 87 10.76 10.52 7.90
C LYS A 87 10.88 10.19 9.39
N SER A 88 11.65 10.98 10.13
CA SER A 88 11.83 10.84 11.58
C SER A 88 10.53 11.01 12.37
N GLN A 89 9.57 11.79 11.85
CA GLN A 89 8.28 12.03 12.49
C GLN A 89 7.32 10.84 12.37
N ILE A 90 7.47 9.99 11.34
CA ILE A 90 6.60 8.81 11.14
C ILE A 90 6.64 7.88 12.36
N ALA A 91 7.83 7.62 12.89
CA ALA A 91 8.00 6.80 14.09
C ALA A 91 7.26 7.37 15.31
N GLN A 92 7.26 8.69 15.48
CA GLN A 92 6.53 9.35 16.55
C GLN A 92 5.02 9.25 16.33
N VAL A 93 4.56 9.56 15.12
CA VAL A 93 3.14 9.53 14.74
C VAL A 93 2.53 8.16 14.95
N VAL A 94 3.21 7.09 14.49
CA VAL A 94 2.75 5.71 14.71
C VAL A 94 2.69 5.37 16.20
N ARG A 95 3.68 5.79 16.99
CA ARG A 95 3.75 5.52 18.43
C ARG A 95 2.62 6.19 19.21
N GLU A 96 2.25 7.40 18.82
CA GLU A 96 1.17 8.17 19.45
C GLU A 96 -0.23 7.78 18.96
N SER A 97 -0.31 7.01 17.87
CA SER A 97 -1.57 6.55 17.29
C SER A 97 -2.23 5.42 18.08
N ASN A 98 -3.51 5.19 17.81
CA ASN A 98 -4.27 4.04 18.33
C ASN A 98 -4.26 2.85 17.35
N ALA A 99 -3.24 2.72 16.50
CA ALA A 99 -3.13 1.64 15.54
C ALA A 99 -2.93 0.28 16.22
N MET A 100 -3.75 -0.70 15.84
CA MET A 100 -3.71 -2.04 16.41
C MET A 100 -3.72 -3.09 15.31
N LEU A 101 -2.81 -4.07 15.43
CA LEU A 101 -2.88 -5.30 14.64
C LEU A 101 -3.95 -6.23 15.21
N ARG A 102 -4.48 -7.12 14.37
CA ARG A 102 -5.48 -8.12 14.77
C ARG A 102 -4.92 -9.07 15.83
N GLU A 103 -5.83 -9.67 16.60
CA GLU A 103 -5.44 -10.72 17.53
C GLU A 103 -4.75 -11.88 16.79
N GLY A 104 -3.73 -12.47 17.41
CA GLY A 104 -2.95 -13.55 16.78
C GLY A 104 -1.89 -13.07 15.79
N TYR A 105 -1.73 -11.76 15.54
CA TYR A 105 -0.76 -11.25 14.55
C TYR A 105 0.66 -11.78 14.79
N LYS A 106 1.12 -11.85 16.05
CA LYS A 106 2.47 -12.34 16.37
C LYS A 106 2.67 -13.78 15.90
N THR A 107 1.70 -14.65 16.17
CA THR A 107 1.76 -16.05 15.74
C THR A 107 1.78 -16.11 14.22
N PHE A 108 0.90 -15.37 13.53
CA PHE A 108 0.87 -15.29 12.08
C PHE A 108 2.23 -14.91 11.49
N PHE A 109 2.77 -13.73 11.82
CA PHE A 109 4.03 -13.25 11.25
C PHE A 109 5.22 -14.17 11.60
N ASN A 110 5.30 -14.64 12.86
CA ASN A 110 6.41 -15.49 13.30
C ASN A 110 6.36 -16.89 12.66
N THR A 111 5.17 -17.47 12.51
CA THR A 111 5.01 -18.79 11.88
C THR A 111 5.40 -18.72 10.41
N LEU A 112 4.98 -17.70 9.67
CA LEU A 112 5.41 -17.52 8.27
C LEU A 112 6.92 -17.38 8.17
N HIS A 113 7.53 -16.56 9.03
CA HIS A 113 8.98 -16.38 9.05
C HIS A 113 9.74 -17.67 9.37
N GLN A 114 9.34 -18.40 10.41
CA GLN A 114 9.99 -19.65 10.83
C GLN A 114 9.93 -20.76 9.79
N ASN A 115 8.88 -20.75 8.95
CA ASN A 115 8.70 -21.72 7.88
C ASN A 115 9.20 -21.21 6.52
N ASN A 116 9.86 -20.04 6.50
CA ASN A 116 10.34 -19.38 5.28
C ASN A 116 9.24 -19.19 4.22
N ILE A 117 8.02 -18.89 4.65
CA ILE A 117 6.88 -18.61 3.77
C ILE A 117 6.91 -17.11 3.42
N PRO A 118 7.02 -16.73 2.13
CA PRO A 118 6.94 -15.34 1.72
C PRO A 118 5.59 -14.72 2.08
N LEU A 119 5.62 -13.52 2.66
CA LEU A 119 4.44 -12.70 2.91
C LEU A 119 4.52 -11.44 2.04
N PHE A 120 3.64 -11.34 1.06
CA PHE A 120 3.46 -10.14 0.25
C PHE A 120 2.31 -9.31 0.78
N ILE A 121 2.62 -8.15 1.34
CA ILE A 121 1.64 -7.18 1.80
C ILE A 121 1.38 -6.19 0.67
N PHE A 122 0.20 -6.26 0.07
CA PHE A 122 -0.21 -5.34 -1.00
C PHE A 122 -1.27 -4.38 -0.48
N SER A 123 -0.88 -3.12 -0.27
CA SER A 123 -1.69 -2.14 0.43
C SER A 123 -1.92 -0.89 -0.42
N ALA A 124 -3.14 -0.36 -0.41
CA ALA A 124 -3.43 0.97 -0.95
C ALA A 124 -3.09 2.10 0.06
N GLY A 125 -2.60 1.75 1.25
CA GLY A 125 -2.20 2.68 2.30
C GLY A 125 -0.84 3.34 2.07
N ILE A 126 -0.27 3.90 3.15
CA ILE A 126 1.06 4.51 3.20
C ILE A 126 2.08 3.47 3.70
N GLY A 127 3.03 3.12 2.85
CA GLY A 127 4.05 2.09 3.10
C GLY A 127 4.92 2.39 4.31
N ASP A 128 5.42 3.62 4.44
CA ASP A 128 6.27 4.03 5.58
C ASP A 128 5.56 3.90 6.93
N VAL A 129 4.27 4.25 6.97
CA VAL A 129 3.45 4.13 8.19
C VAL A 129 3.19 2.66 8.50
N LEU A 130 2.82 1.86 7.49
CA LEU A 130 2.59 0.43 7.63
C LEU A 130 3.83 -0.29 8.15
N GLU A 131 4.98 -0.10 7.51
CA GLU A 131 6.24 -0.72 7.91
C GLU A 131 6.59 -0.34 9.34
N GLU A 132 6.43 0.93 9.71
CA GLU A 132 6.72 1.41 11.05
C GLU A 132 5.78 0.79 12.10
N ILE A 133 4.50 0.57 11.79
CA ILE A 133 3.59 -0.20 12.67
C ILE A 133 4.15 -1.60 12.92
N VAL A 134 4.50 -2.33 11.86
CA VAL A 134 4.98 -3.72 11.94
C VAL A 134 6.34 -3.77 12.66
N ARG A 135 7.22 -2.80 12.41
CA ARG A 135 8.55 -2.65 13.02
C ARG A 135 8.45 -2.37 14.51
N GLN A 136 7.62 -1.42 14.94
CA GLN A 136 7.40 -1.14 16.37
C GLN A 136 6.77 -2.32 17.12
N ARG A 137 6.03 -3.19 16.41
CA ARG A 137 5.47 -4.43 16.95
C ARG A 137 6.46 -5.61 16.94
N LYS A 138 7.68 -5.40 16.41
CA LYS A 138 8.79 -6.36 16.34
C LYS A 138 8.45 -7.64 15.56
N VAL A 139 7.70 -7.49 14.47
CA VAL A 139 7.30 -8.60 13.60
C VAL A 139 7.61 -8.33 12.12
N PHE A 140 8.45 -7.34 11.83
CA PHE A 140 8.88 -7.04 10.47
C PHE A 140 10.09 -7.91 10.11
N HIS A 141 9.80 -9.10 9.60
CA HIS A 141 10.77 -10.15 9.30
C HIS A 141 11.27 -10.08 7.85
N PRO A 142 12.45 -10.64 7.53
CA PRO A 142 13.02 -10.61 6.17
C PRO A 142 12.19 -11.28 5.06
N ASN A 143 11.24 -12.16 5.41
CA ASN A 143 10.35 -12.82 4.44
C ASN A 143 9.14 -11.96 4.04
N ILE A 144 9.06 -10.71 4.52
CA ILE A 144 7.95 -9.80 4.26
C ILE A 144 8.35 -8.83 3.15
N HIS A 145 7.56 -8.83 2.08
CA HIS A 145 7.65 -7.87 0.98
C HIS A 145 6.42 -6.97 1.04
N VAL A 146 6.63 -5.65 0.99
CA VAL A 146 5.56 -4.66 1.06
C VAL A 146 5.51 -3.90 -0.26
N VAL A 147 4.32 -3.81 -0.84
CA VAL A 147 4.01 -2.93 -1.98
C VAL A 147 2.87 -2.02 -1.55
N SER A 148 3.14 -0.72 -1.54
CA SER A 148 2.23 0.32 -1.03
C SER A 148 2.62 1.67 -1.62
N ASN A 149 1.85 2.73 -1.33
CA ASN A 149 2.29 4.09 -1.63
C ASN A 149 3.36 4.52 -0.62
N TYR A 150 4.61 4.67 -1.05
CA TYR A 150 5.69 5.17 -0.20
C TYR A 150 5.82 6.68 -0.32
N MET A 151 6.12 7.32 0.80
CA MET A 151 6.42 8.74 0.85
C MET A 151 7.84 8.96 0.35
N ASP A 152 7.98 9.95 -0.52
CA ASP A 152 9.29 10.44 -0.92
C ASP A 152 9.72 11.58 0.01
N PHE A 153 10.86 11.41 0.67
CA PHE A 153 11.33 12.32 1.73
C PHE A 153 12.53 13.19 1.31
N ASP A 154 13.16 12.90 0.16
CA ASP A 154 14.38 13.57 -0.34
C ASP A 154 14.31 13.80 -1.87
N GLU A 155 15.29 14.50 -2.46
CA GLU A 155 15.38 14.84 -3.89
C GLU A 155 15.77 13.65 -4.81
N ASP A 156 15.97 12.43 -4.29
CA ASP A 156 16.64 11.34 -5.01
C ASP A 156 15.74 10.15 -5.34
N VAL A 157 14.67 10.42 -6.11
CA VAL A 157 13.82 9.40 -6.75
C VAL A 157 14.64 8.33 -7.47
N GLU A 158 15.84 8.68 -7.94
CA GLU A 158 16.75 7.78 -8.66
C GLU A 158 17.21 6.59 -7.81
N GLU A 159 17.43 6.75 -6.49
CA GLU A 159 17.87 5.62 -5.64
C GLU A 159 16.75 4.56 -5.50
N GLN A 160 15.49 5.00 -5.40
CA GLN A 160 14.35 4.07 -5.37
C GLN A 160 14.19 3.36 -6.71
N ARG A 161 14.36 4.10 -7.81
CA ARG A 161 14.32 3.56 -9.16
C ARG A 161 15.39 2.48 -9.36
N GLU A 162 16.64 2.73 -8.96
CA GLU A 162 17.71 1.73 -9.01
C GLU A 162 17.36 0.46 -8.21
N ARG A 163 16.78 0.62 -7.02
CA ARG A 163 16.32 -0.51 -6.20
C ARG A 163 15.24 -1.33 -6.89
N TYR A 164 14.25 -0.69 -7.52
CA TYR A 164 13.21 -1.40 -8.29
C TYR A 164 13.82 -2.14 -9.48
N MET A 165 14.70 -1.50 -10.24
CA MET A 165 15.39 -2.09 -11.38
C MET A 165 16.28 -3.29 -11.00
N ALA A 166 16.83 -3.30 -9.78
CA ALA A 166 17.62 -4.42 -9.28
C ALA A 166 16.76 -5.59 -8.75
N SER A 167 15.51 -5.32 -8.36
CA SER A 167 14.64 -6.28 -7.68
C SER A 167 13.63 -6.97 -8.61
N TYR A 168 13.29 -6.33 -9.73
CA TYR A 168 12.28 -6.81 -10.66
C TYR A 168 12.85 -6.87 -12.07
N ASP A 169 12.52 -7.94 -12.80
CA ASP A 169 12.94 -8.10 -14.20
C ASP A 169 12.35 -7.01 -15.11
N ILE A 170 11.19 -6.47 -14.72
CA ILE A 170 10.44 -5.47 -15.49
C ILE A 170 9.92 -4.41 -14.51
N VAL A 171 10.29 -3.16 -14.75
CA VAL A 171 9.79 -1.98 -14.05
C VAL A 171 9.11 -1.08 -15.07
N LEU A 172 7.82 -0.79 -14.87
CA LEU A 172 7.06 0.10 -15.73
C LEU A 172 7.16 1.52 -15.16
N GLU A 173 7.69 2.44 -15.95
CA GLU A 173 7.78 3.85 -15.59
C GLU A 173 6.89 4.67 -16.53
N LYS A 174 5.90 5.37 -15.97
CA LYS A 174 5.01 6.29 -16.71
C LYS A 174 4.35 5.65 -17.94
N ASP A 175 4.02 4.35 -17.87
CA ASP A 175 3.30 3.66 -18.93
C ASP A 175 1.81 4.03 -18.88
N GLU A 176 1.43 5.01 -19.70
CA GLU A 176 0.04 5.46 -19.84
C GLU A 176 -0.75 4.67 -20.90
N THR A 177 -0.08 3.83 -21.71
CA THR A 177 -0.70 3.17 -22.87
C THR A 177 -0.89 1.66 -22.70
N LEU A 178 -0.20 1.04 -21.73
CA LEU A 178 -0.10 -0.41 -21.54
C LEU A 178 0.53 -1.15 -22.72
N ASP A 179 1.18 -0.47 -23.67
CA ASP A 179 1.71 -1.12 -24.86
C ASP A 179 2.82 -2.12 -24.52
N VAL A 180 3.69 -1.77 -23.56
CA VAL A 180 4.74 -2.65 -23.06
C VAL A 180 4.13 -3.88 -22.38
N VAL A 181 3.13 -3.66 -21.53
CA VAL A 181 2.41 -4.75 -20.84
C VAL A 181 1.73 -5.67 -21.85
N ASN A 182 1.01 -5.10 -22.82
CA ASN A 182 0.34 -5.88 -23.86
C ASN A 182 1.34 -6.66 -24.70
N GLY A 183 2.50 -6.08 -25.04
CA GLY A 183 3.58 -6.79 -25.73
C GLY A 183 4.10 -7.99 -24.94
N LEU A 184 4.30 -7.83 -23.63
CA LEU A 184 4.71 -8.92 -22.73
C LEU A 184 3.64 -10.01 -22.64
N LEU A 185 2.37 -9.63 -22.50
CA LEU A 185 1.25 -10.57 -22.47
C LEU A 185 1.18 -11.37 -23.77
N GLN A 186 1.33 -10.73 -24.93
CA GLN A 186 1.39 -11.44 -26.21
C GLN A 186 2.58 -12.40 -26.24
N HIS A 187 3.75 -12.00 -25.77
CA HIS A 187 4.92 -12.88 -25.72
C HIS A 187 4.67 -14.13 -24.85
N ILE A 188 4.10 -13.96 -23.65
CA ILE A 188 3.77 -15.06 -22.73
C ILE A 188 2.75 -16.00 -23.37
N LEU A 189 1.70 -15.46 -23.99
CA LEU A 189 0.65 -16.26 -24.61
C LEU A 189 1.17 -17.04 -25.83
N HIS A 190 2.03 -16.44 -26.65
CA HIS A 190 2.60 -17.10 -27.83
C HIS A 190 3.71 -18.12 -27.50
N GLN A 191 4.29 -18.07 -26.30
CA GLN A 191 5.19 -19.14 -25.82
C GLN A 191 4.41 -20.42 -25.40
N GLY A 192 3.09 -20.34 -25.21
CA GLY A 192 2.25 -21.48 -24.84
C GLY A 192 1.89 -22.44 -25.99
N ASP A 193 2.10 -22.04 -27.25
CA ASP A 193 1.74 -22.84 -28.44
C ASP A 193 2.87 -23.77 -28.93
N GLY A 194 3.96 -23.87 -28.17
CA GLY A 194 5.13 -24.68 -28.49
C GLY A 194 5.19 -26.03 -27.78
N VAL A 195 4.13 -26.84 -27.81
CA VAL A 195 4.19 -28.24 -27.33
C VAL A 195 3.80 -29.22 -28.45
N GLU A 196 4.84 -29.81 -29.02
CA GLU A 196 4.94 -31.16 -29.60
C GLU A 196 3.90 -31.62 -30.65
N THR A 197 4.20 -31.37 -31.93
CA THR A 197 3.89 -32.35 -32.99
C THR A 197 5.04 -33.35 -33.11
N TRP A 198 5.00 -34.42 -32.31
CA TRP A 198 5.72 -35.67 -32.60
C TRP A 198 4.70 -36.79 -32.75
N GLY A 199 4.68 -37.43 -33.93
CA GLY A 199 4.01 -38.72 -34.12
C GLY A 199 3.24 -38.87 -35.43
N SER A 200 3.95 -39.24 -36.50
CA SER A 200 3.47 -40.21 -37.50
C SER A 200 4.58 -41.23 -37.72
#